data_AF-A0A960IJR7-F1
#
_entry.id   AF-A0A960IJR7-F1
#
_cell.length_a   1.000
_cell.length_b   1.000
_cell.length_c   1.000
_cell.angle_alpha   90.00
_cell.angle_beta   90.00
_cell.angle_gamma   90.00
#
_symmetry.space_group_name_H-M   'P 1'
#
loop_
_entity.id
_entity.type
_entity.pdbx_description
1 polymer ?
#
loop_
_entity_poly.entity_id
_entity_poly.type
_entity_poly.pdbx_seq_one_letter_code
_entity_poly.pdbx_strand_id
1 'polypeptide(L)'
;MSTNEIRFYNTLGRRLERFEPRTAGEVGLYTCGPTVYNFAHIGNLRTFLFEDLLKRALVFLGYRVQHVMNLTDIDDKTIAGAEELGVGLDEFTEPYIDAFFEDLATLNVEPADHYPRATRHLDAMIATIAALIERGHAYQSEGSVWFRIASDPDYGKLSGARLDQARVGERVATDEYETEDVRDFVLWKGAKPGEPSWDSPWGPGRPGWHI
;
A
#
# COMPACT_ATOMS: atom_id res chain seq x y z
N MET A 1 -1.32 -2.57 -39.69
CA MET A 1 -0.29 -2.19 -38.71
C MET A 1 -0.15 -3.35 -37.75
N SER A 2 1.05 -3.88 -37.56
CA SER A 2 1.32 -4.93 -36.56
C SER A 2 0.81 -4.44 -35.21
N THR A 3 -0.25 -5.05 -34.68
CA THR A 3 -0.66 -4.86 -33.29
C THR A 3 0.44 -5.53 -32.47
N ASN A 4 1.44 -4.76 -32.02
CA ASN A 4 2.46 -5.30 -31.15
C ASN A 4 1.75 -5.75 -29.87
N GLU A 5 1.62 -7.06 -29.73
CA GLU A 5 0.98 -7.71 -28.60
C GLU A 5 1.82 -7.43 -27.34
N ILE A 6 1.25 -6.69 -26.39
CA ILE A 6 1.90 -6.43 -25.11
C ILE A 6 1.70 -7.66 -24.22
N ARG A 7 2.78 -8.11 -23.58
CA ARG A 7 2.73 -9.18 -22.60
C ARG A 7 3.41 -8.74 -21.32
N PHE A 8 2.77 -9.01 -20.18
CA PHE A 8 3.35 -8.81 -18.86
C PHE A 8 3.57 -10.14 -18.17
N TYR A 9 4.62 -10.22 -17.36
CA TYR A 9 4.76 -11.33 -16.44
C TYR A 9 3.78 -11.14 -15.29
N ASN A 10 2.75 -11.98 -15.24
CA ASN A 10 1.75 -11.93 -14.19
C ASN A 10 2.22 -12.79 -13.01
N THR A 11 2.59 -12.14 -11.91
CA THR A 11 3.08 -12.82 -10.68
C THR A 11 2.08 -13.86 -10.17
N LEU A 12 0.77 -13.61 -10.26
CA LEU A 12 -0.27 -14.53 -9.82
C LEU A 12 -0.24 -15.86 -10.59
N GLY A 13 -0.05 -15.79 -11.91
CA GLY A 13 0.02 -16.96 -12.80
C GLY A 13 1.43 -17.48 -13.07
N ARG A 14 2.47 -16.77 -12.62
CA ARG A 14 3.90 -17.03 -12.89
C ARG A 14 4.22 -17.25 -14.37
N ARG A 15 3.60 -16.46 -15.24
CA ARG A 15 3.77 -16.60 -16.70
C ARG A 15 3.60 -15.27 -17.41
N LEU A 16 4.13 -15.19 -18.62
CA LEU A 16 3.84 -14.10 -19.53
C LEU A 16 2.40 -14.24 -20.04
N GLU A 17 1.59 -13.21 -19.81
CA GLU A 17 0.20 -13.13 -20.25
C GLU A 17 0.02 -11.94 -21.18
N ARG A 18 -0.88 -12.08 -22.14
CA ARG A 18 -1.29 -10.95 -22.98
C ARG A 18 -1.96 -9.90 -22.10
N PHE A 19 -1.54 -8.65 -22.25
CA PHE A 19 -2.18 -7.53 -21.60
C PHE A 19 -3.47 -7.15 -22.32
N GLU A 20 -4.58 -7.21 -21.59
CA GLU A 20 -5.89 -6.76 -22.07
C GLU A 20 -6.47 -5.79 -21.03
N PRO A 21 -6.68 -4.51 -21.38
CA PRO A 21 -7.21 -3.55 -20.43
C PRO A 21 -8.67 -3.85 -20.09
N ARG A 22 -9.08 -3.52 -18.86
CA ARG A 22 -10.48 -3.67 -18.41
C ARG A 22 -11.46 -2.86 -19.28
N THR A 23 -11.05 -1.66 -19.70
CA THR A 23 -11.78 -0.79 -20.61
C THR A 23 -10.91 -0.55 -21.84
N ALA A 24 -11.44 -0.72 -23.05
CA ALA A 24 -10.66 -0.60 -24.27
C ALA A 24 -9.97 0.77 -24.38
N GLY A 25 -8.65 0.76 -24.53
CA GLY A 25 -7.83 1.97 -24.65
C GLY A 25 -7.50 2.68 -23.32
N GLU A 26 -7.96 2.16 -22.17
CA GLU A 26 -7.74 2.77 -20.85
C GLU A 26 -7.04 1.81 -19.89
N VAL A 27 -6.06 2.33 -19.14
CA VAL A 27 -5.31 1.54 -18.16
C VAL A 27 -5.34 2.25 -16.81
N GLY A 28 -5.88 1.57 -15.80
CA GLY A 28 -5.66 1.95 -14.41
C GLY A 28 -4.36 1.32 -13.92
N LEU A 29 -3.43 2.16 -13.43
CA LEU A 29 -2.15 1.75 -12.88
C LEU A 29 -2.07 2.21 -11.42
N TYR A 30 -1.97 1.27 -10.48
CA TYR A 30 -1.65 1.57 -9.10
C TYR A 30 -0.23 1.09 -8.80
N THR A 31 0.58 1.95 -8.17
CA THR A 31 1.91 1.57 -7.68
C THR A 31 2.06 1.99 -6.22
N CYS A 32 2.72 1.16 -5.41
CA CYS A 32 2.98 1.51 -4.02
C CYS A 32 4.05 2.60 -3.97
N GLY A 33 3.74 3.74 -3.34
CA GLY A 33 4.71 4.80 -3.13
C GLY A 33 5.50 4.65 -1.82
N PRO A 34 6.25 5.69 -1.42
CA PRO A 34 7.13 5.64 -0.27
C PRO A 34 6.39 5.73 1.06
N THR A 35 7.00 5.16 2.10
CA THR A 35 6.79 5.62 3.47
C THR A 35 7.67 6.83 3.72
N VAL A 36 7.07 7.97 4.03
CA VAL A 36 7.74 9.28 4.02
C VAL A 36 8.36 9.62 5.38
N TYR A 37 9.28 8.77 5.82
CA TYR A 37 10.01 8.93 7.10
C TYR A 37 11.50 9.24 6.92
N ASN A 38 12.02 9.15 5.70
CA ASN A 38 13.42 9.43 5.36
C ASN A 38 13.56 9.74 3.85
N PHE A 39 14.73 10.22 3.44
CA PHE A 39 15.09 10.40 2.03
C PHE A 39 15.09 9.07 1.26
N ALA A 40 14.65 9.11 0.01
CA ALA A 40 14.65 7.95 -0.86
C ALA A 40 16.08 7.50 -1.17
N HIS A 41 16.33 6.19 -1.13
CA HIS A 41 17.61 5.63 -1.55
C HIS A 41 17.51 5.03 -2.96
N ILE A 42 18.65 4.72 -3.59
CA ILE A 42 18.72 4.19 -4.96
C ILE A 42 17.82 2.95 -5.17
N GLY A 43 17.70 2.09 -4.16
CA GLY A 43 16.75 0.98 -4.19
C GLY A 43 15.29 1.38 -4.40
N ASN A 44 14.80 2.45 -3.76
CA ASN A 44 13.45 2.97 -3.98
C ASN A 44 13.35 3.59 -5.38
N LEU A 45 14.33 4.42 -5.74
CA LEU A 45 14.35 5.15 -7.02
C LEU A 45 14.34 4.22 -8.23
N ARG A 46 14.99 3.06 -8.14
CA ARG A 46 14.91 2.01 -9.18
C ARG A 46 13.47 1.58 -9.45
N THR A 47 12.66 1.41 -8.41
CA THR A 47 11.26 1.02 -8.53
C THR A 47 10.46 2.10 -9.26
N PHE A 48 10.58 3.37 -8.83
CA PHE A 48 9.86 4.48 -9.46
C PHE A 48 10.27 4.71 -10.92
N LEU A 49 11.54 4.48 -11.28
CA LEU A 49 12.01 4.50 -12.67
C LEU A 49 11.41 3.38 -13.53
N PHE A 50 11.21 2.19 -12.96
CA PHE A 50 10.53 1.11 -13.67
C PHE A 50 9.05 1.46 -13.93
N GLU A 51 8.39 2.04 -12.93
CA GLU A 51 7.00 2.48 -13.02
C GLU A 51 6.82 3.60 -14.06
N ASP A 52 7.76 4.56 -14.11
CA ASP A 52 7.85 5.57 -15.16
C ASP A 52 7.94 4.93 -16.55
N LEU A 53 8.92 4.03 -16.73
CA LEU A 53 9.12 3.33 -18.00
C LEU A 53 7.86 2.58 -18.44
N LEU A 54 7.17 1.92 -17.49
CA LEU A 54 5.92 1.23 -17.75
C LEU A 54 4.81 2.20 -18.19
N LYS A 55 4.60 3.31 -17.46
CA LYS A 55 3.61 4.35 -17.82
C LYS A 55 3.91 4.93 -19.20
N ARG A 56 5.16 5.33 -19.45
CA ARG A 56 5.61 5.89 -20.75
C ARG A 56 5.41 4.90 -21.89
N ALA A 57 5.71 3.61 -21.68
CA ALA A 57 5.49 2.58 -22.70
C ALA A 57 4.00 2.41 -23.03
N LEU A 58 3.13 2.39 -22.03
CA LEU A 58 1.68 2.29 -22.25
C LEU A 58 1.13 3.52 -22.98
N VAL A 59 1.55 4.73 -22.59
CA VAL A 59 1.16 5.98 -23.28
C VAL A 59 1.66 5.98 -24.73
N PHE A 60 2.91 5.58 -24.97
CA PHE A 60 3.48 5.46 -26.31
C PHE A 60 2.69 4.48 -27.20
N LEU A 61 2.15 3.42 -26.61
CA LEU A 61 1.32 2.42 -27.31
C LEU A 61 -0.15 2.87 -27.50
N GLY A 62 -0.47 4.11 -27.12
CA GLY A 62 -1.77 4.74 -27.38
C GLY A 62 -2.81 4.54 -26.28
N TYR A 63 -2.42 4.02 -25.11
CA TYR A 63 -3.33 3.93 -23.97
C TYR A 63 -3.47 5.27 -23.25
N ARG A 64 -4.69 5.55 -22.77
CA ARG A 64 -4.90 6.54 -21.71
C ARG A 64 -4.63 5.87 -20.38
N VAL A 65 -3.58 6.31 -19.69
CA VAL A 65 -3.19 5.76 -18.39
C VAL A 65 -3.67 6.69 -17.28
N GLN A 66 -4.35 6.13 -16.28
CA GLN A 66 -4.61 6.78 -15.00
C GLN A 66 -3.73 6.11 -13.94
N HIS A 67 -2.72 6.83 -13.47
CA HIS A 67 -1.73 6.35 -12.51
C HIS A 67 -1.99 6.93 -11.12
N VAL A 68 -2.10 6.06 -10.13
CA VAL A 68 -2.22 6.41 -8.70
C VAL A 68 -1.02 5.84 -7.95
N MET A 69 -0.37 6.66 -7.13
CA MET A 69 0.72 6.25 -6.25
C MET A 69 0.48 6.79 -4.85
N ASN A 70 0.28 5.94 -3.85
CA ASN A 70 0.03 6.42 -2.50
C ASN A 70 1.28 7.05 -1.85
N LEU A 71 1.07 7.91 -0.85
CA LEU A 71 2.11 8.33 0.10
C LEU A 71 1.74 7.76 1.47
N THR A 72 2.58 6.90 2.02
CA THR A 72 2.38 6.37 3.37
C THR A 72 2.93 7.37 4.38
N ASP A 73 2.08 8.32 4.77
CA ASP A 73 2.36 9.40 5.72
C ASP A 73 1.97 9.05 7.17
N ILE A 74 1.60 7.80 7.40
CA ILE A 74 1.43 7.22 8.74
C ILE A 74 1.90 5.76 8.76
N ASP A 75 2.86 5.48 9.64
CA ASP A 75 3.47 4.18 9.91
C ASP A 75 4.14 4.22 11.29
N ASP A 76 4.51 3.06 11.86
CA ASP A 76 5.33 2.98 13.08
C ASP A 76 6.62 3.85 12.97
N LYS A 77 7.26 3.92 11.80
CA LYS A 77 8.48 4.72 11.58
C LYS A 77 8.24 6.22 11.53
N THR A 78 7.13 6.67 10.93
CA THR A 78 6.81 8.10 10.87
C THR A 78 6.40 8.62 12.25
N ILE A 79 5.71 7.79 13.04
CA ILE A 79 5.33 8.12 14.41
C ILE A 79 6.58 8.23 15.29
N ALA A 80 7.47 7.23 15.25
CA ALA A 80 8.70 7.25 16.04
C ALA A 80 9.58 8.46 15.72
N GLY A 81 9.72 8.83 14.44
CA GLY A 81 10.49 10.00 14.04
C GLY A 81 9.85 11.33 14.46
N ALA A 82 8.52 11.44 14.36
CA ALA A 82 7.80 12.63 14.85
C ALA A 82 7.95 12.80 16.37
N GLU A 83 7.88 11.69 17.13
CA GLU A 83 8.10 11.67 18.58
C GLU A 83 9.54 12.06 18.96
N GLU A 84 10.55 11.55 18.24
CA GLU A 84 11.97 11.86 18.48
C GLU A 84 12.25 13.36 18.30
N LEU A 85 11.63 13.99 17.30
CA LEU A 85 11.78 15.43 17.02
C LEU A 85 10.81 16.31 17.83
N GLY A 86 9.82 15.72 18.52
CA GLY A 86 8.80 16.45 19.26
C GLY A 86 7.88 17.30 18.37
N VAL A 87 7.65 16.88 17.12
CA VAL A 87 6.82 17.58 16.13
C VAL A 87 5.58 16.79 15.73
N GLY A 88 4.63 17.43 15.05
CA GLY A 88 3.45 16.75 14.51
C GLY A 88 3.79 15.84 13.32
N LEU A 89 2.93 14.84 13.05
CA LEU A 89 3.14 13.88 11.96
C LEU A 89 3.25 14.55 10.57
N ASP A 90 2.40 15.54 10.29
CA ASP A 90 2.46 16.31 9.04
C ASP A 90 3.78 17.09 8.94
N GLU A 91 4.22 17.74 10.03
CA GLU A 91 5.48 18.49 10.07
C GLU A 91 6.70 17.58 9.91
N PHE A 92 6.64 16.36 10.44
CA PHE A 92 7.68 15.35 10.28
C PHE A 92 7.77 14.82 8.84
N THR A 93 6.63 14.57 8.19
CA THR A 93 6.58 13.90 6.88
C THR A 93 6.75 14.84 5.70
N GLU A 94 6.34 16.11 5.80
CA GLU A 94 6.37 17.06 4.68
C GLU A 94 7.76 17.22 4.04
N PRO A 95 8.87 17.36 4.79
CA PRO A 95 10.20 17.47 4.19
C PRO A 95 10.61 16.26 3.34
N TYR A 96 10.16 15.06 3.72
CA TYR A 96 10.44 13.83 2.97
C TYR A 96 9.53 13.68 1.74
N ILE A 97 8.31 14.21 1.81
CA ILE A 97 7.41 14.31 0.66
C ILE A 97 8.00 15.27 -0.38
N ASP A 98 8.45 16.45 0.05
CA ASP A 98 9.09 17.44 -0.82
C ASP A 98 10.36 16.87 -1.48
N ALA A 99 11.23 16.24 -0.69
CA ALA A 99 12.45 15.61 -1.20
C ALA A 99 12.14 14.47 -2.19
N PHE A 100 11.12 13.65 -1.91
CA PHE A 100 10.69 12.61 -2.84
C PHE A 100 10.28 13.18 -4.20
N PHE A 101 9.51 14.26 -4.22
CA PHE A 101 9.13 14.92 -5.48
C PHE A 101 10.30 15.60 -6.19
N GLU A 102 11.24 16.20 -5.44
CA GLU A 102 12.47 16.75 -6.00
C GLU A 102 13.34 15.66 -6.66
N ASP A 103 13.47 14.49 -6.02
CA ASP A 103 14.19 13.35 -6.56
C ASP A 103 13.53 12.82 -7.85
N LEU A 104 12.21 12.66 -7.86
CA LEU A 104 11.46 12.25 -9.05
C LEU A 104 11.66 13.25 -10.21
N ALA A 105 11.55 14.54 -9.92
CA ALA A 105 11.77 15.59 -10.92
C ALA A 105 13.22 15.58 -11.46
N THR A 106 14.20 15.40 -10.58
CA THR A 106 15.63 15.31 -10.94
C THR A 106 15.89 14.13 -11.86
N LEU A 107 15.21 13.00 -11.63
CA LEU A 107 15.31 11.80 -12.46
C LEU A 107 14.41 11.84 -13.71
N ASN A 108 13.66 12.93 -13.92
CA ASN A 108 12.70 13.07 -15.01
C ASN A 108 11.63 11.94 -15.04
N VAL A 109 11.22 11.49 -13.86
CA VAL A 109 10.09 10.58 -13.69
C VAL A 109 8.79 11.33 -13.99
N GLU A 110 7.95 10.74 -14.83
CA GLU A 110 6.60 11.24 -15.08
C GLU A 110 5.76 11.15 -13.80
N PRO A 111 5.16 12.24 -13.31
CA PRO A 111 4.31 12.19 -12.13
C PRO A 111 3.13 11.24 -12.31
N ALA A 112 2.72 10.58 -11.22
CA ALA A 112 1.41 9.94 -11.13
C ALA A 112 0.31 11.01 -11.20
N ASP A 113 -0.89 10.61 -11.64
CA ASP A 113 -2.03 11.53 -11.75
C ASP A 113 -2.62 11.86 -10.37
N HIS A 114 -2.44 10.96 -9.39
CA HIS A 114 -2.88 11.16 -8.01
C HIS A 114 -1.88 10.59 -7.01
N TYR A 115 -1.65 11.35 -5.93
CA TYR A 115 -0.80 10.97 -4.79
C TYR A 115 -1.59 10.95 -3.46
N PRO A 116 -2.50 9.98 -3.26
CA PRO A 116 -3.30 9.90 -2.04
C PRO A 116 -2.42 9.68 -0.81
N ARG A 117 -2.58 10.55 0.20
CA ARG A 117 -1.97 10.39 1.52
C ARG A 117 -2.85 9.49 2.39
N ALA A 118 -2.27 8.51 3.08
CA ALA A 118 -3.03 7.58 3.93
C ALA A 118 -3.88 8.31 4.99
N THR A 119 -3.33 9.34 5.65
CA THR A 119 -4.06 10.15 6.64
C THR A 119 -5.27 10.92 6.08
N ARG A 120 -5.41 11.03 4.75
CA ARG A 120 -6.50 11.74 4.07
C ARG A 120 -7.59 10.82 3.53
N HIS A 121 -7.46 9.50 3.72
CA HIS A 121 -8.40 8.49 3.22
C HIS A 121 -8.97 7.57 4.31
N LEU A 122 -8.91 8.01 5.57
CA LEU A 122 -9.36 7.24 6.74
C LEU A 122 -10.82 6.80 6.65
N ASP A 123 -11.73 7.67 6.19
CA ASP A 123 -13.15 7.31 6.05
C ASP A 123 -13.37 6.14 5.08
N ALA A 124 -12.60 6.10 3.99
CA ALA A 124 -12.65 5.01 3.02
C ALA A 124 -12.07 3.71 3.58
N MET A 125 -10.98 3.81 4.35
CA MET A 125 -10.40 2.66 5.07
C MET A 125 -11.40 2.12 6.11
N ILE A 126 -11.99 2.98 6.94
CA ILE A 126 -13.01 2.61 7.92
C ILE A 126 -14.21 1.94 7.24
N ALA A 127 -14.71 2.50 6.13
CA ALA A 127 -15.81 1.87 5.38
C ALA A 127 -15.44 0.48 4.85
N THR A 128 -14.20 0.31 4.36
CA THR A 128 -13.69 -0.98 3.87
C THR A 128 -13.60 -2.01 4.99
N ILE A 129 -13.06 -1.61 6.14
CA ILE A 129 -12.95 -2.47 7.33
C ILE A 129 -14.34 -2.89 7.82
N ALA A 130 -15.30 -1.96 7.87
CA ALA A 130 -16.67 -2.28 8.26
C ALA A 130 -17.29 -3.34 7.34
N ALA A 131 -17.10 -3.22 6.03
CA ALA A 131 -17.56 -4.22 5.06
C ALA A 131 -16.86 -5.58 5.23
N LEU A 132 -15.57 -5.60 5.58
CA LEU A 132 -14.83 -6.84 5.86
C LEU A 132 -15.37 -7.52 7.13
N ILE A 133 -15.72 -6.77 8.17
CA ILE A 133 -16.33 -7.30 9.39
C ILE A 133 -17.71 -7.89 9.07
N GLU A 134 -18.56 -7.14 8.35
CA GLU A 134 -19.91 -7.58 7.97
C GLU A 134 -19.88 -8.91 7.20
N ARG A 135 -18.87 -9.09 6.33
CA ARG A 135 -18.68 -10.30 5.53
C ARG A 135 -17.95 -11.43 6.26
N GLY A 136 -17.59 -11.24 7.52
CA GLY A 136 -16.91 -12.28 8.32
C GLY A 136 -15.42 -12.46 8.00
N HIS A 137 -14.80 -11.49 7.32
CA HIS A 137 -13.37 -11.49 6.98
C HIS A 137 -12.50 -10.73 7.98
N ALA A 138 -13.10 -9.93 8.86
CA ALA A 138 -12.39 -9.21 9.91
C ALA A 138 -13.07 -9.37 11.28
N TYR A 139 -12.32 -9.13 12.34
CA TYR A 139 -12.83 -9.20 13.72
C TYR A 139 -12.09 -8.22 14.64
N GLN A 140 -12.80 -7.75 15.67
CA GLN A 140 -12.21 -6.90 16.70
C GLN A 140 -11.61 -7.76 17.83
N SER A 141 -10.41 -7.40 18.29
CA SER A 141 -9.77 -8.00 19.46
C SER A 141 -8.76 -7.02 20.05
N GLU A 142 -8.74 -6.88 21.38
CA GLU A 142 -7.77 -6.05 22.11
C GLU A 142 -7.71 -4.59 21.61
N GLY A 143 -8.88 -4.00 21.33
CA GLY A 143 -8.99 -2.62 20.84
C GLY A 143 -8.54 -2.40 19.39
N SER A 144 -8.17 -3.46 18.67
CA SER A 144 -7.76 -3.43 17.26
C SER A 144 -8.70 -4.25 16.39
N VAL A 145 -8.69 -4.01 15.07
CA VAL A 145 -9.39 -4.82 14.07
C VAL A 145 -8.38 -5.59 13.24
N TRP A 146 -8.64 -6.88 13.06
CA TRP A 146 -7.76 -7.85 12.43
C TRP A 146 -8.42 -8.44 11.18
N PHE A 147 -7.65 -8.67 10.13
CA PHE A 147 -8.06 -9.49 9.00
C PHE A 147 -7.84 -10.97 9.33
N ARG A 148 -8.87 -11.79 9.13
CA ARG A 148 -8.82 -13.24 9.34
C ARG A 148 -8.36 -13.93 8.07
N ILE A 149 -7.09 -14.30 7.99
CA ILE A 149 -6.52 -14.98 6.82
C ILE A 149 -7.29 -16.26 6.50
N ALA A 150 -7.65 -17.04 7.51
CA ALA A 150 -8.38 -18.30 7.34
C ALA A 150 -9.77 -18.12 6.70
N SER A 151 -10.30 -16.90 6.60
CA SER A 151 -11.55 -16.60 5.90
C SER A 151 -11.39 -16.42 4.38
N ASP A 152 -10.15 -16.27 3.89
CA ASP A 152 -9.83 -16.16 2.48
C ASP A 152 -9.19 -17.47 1.97
N PRO A 153 -9.94 -18.33 1.26
CA PRO A 153 -9.43 -19.60 0.75
C PRO A 153 -8.34 -19.43 -0.32
N ASP A 154 -8.23 -18.23 -0.89
CA ASP A 154 -7.28 -17.86 -1.93
C ASP A 154 -6.02 -17.19 -1.36
N TYR A 155 -5.93 -16.99 -0.04
CA TYR A 155 -4.80 -16.30 0.57
C TYR A 155 -3.47 -17.00 0.28
N GLY A 156 -2.45 -16.21 -0.02
CA GLY A 156 -1.13 -16.71 -0.42
C GLY A 156 -1.00 -17.05 -1.90
N LYS A 157 -2.07 -17.00 -2.71
CA LYS A 157 -1.99 -17.31 -4.16
C LYS A 157 -0.97 -16.46 -4.93
N LEU A 158 -0.78 -15.20 -4.54
CA LEU A 158 0.15 -14.28 -5.19
C LEU A 158 1.62 -14.62 -4.88
N SER A 159 1.95 -14.85 -3.60
CA SER A 159 3.32 -15.21 -3.17
C SER A 159 3.65 -16.68 -3.44
N GLY A 160 2.64 -17.55 -3.49
CA GLY A 160 2.79 -19.01 -3.43
C GLY A 160 2.96 -19.55 -2.01
N ALA A 161 2.82 -18.70 -0.99
CA ALA A 161 2.81 -19.15 0.40
C ALA A 161 1.64 -20.11 0.61
N ARG A 162 1.90 -21.23 1.28
CA ARG A 162 0.86 -22.21 1.61
C ARG A 162 0.33 -21.96 3.01
N LEU A 163 -0.98 -21.96 3.15
CA LEU A 163 -1.68 -21.75 4.43
C LEU A 163 -1.47 -22.88 5.44
N ASP A 164 -0.98 -24.05 5.02
CA ASP A 164 -0.60 -25.14 5.93
C ASP A 164 0.62 -24.79 6.80
N GLN A 165 1.36 -23.73 6.45
CA GLN A 165 2.43 -23.12 7.25
C GLN A 165 1.97 -21.91 8.06
N ALA A 166 0.72 -21.46 7.89
CA ALA A 166 0.17 -20.37 8.69
C ALA A 166 0.06 -20.82 10.14
N ARG A 167 0.75 -20.11 11.03
CA ARG A 167 0.67 -20.34 12.46
C ARG A 167 -0.67 -19.81 12.94
N VAL A 168 -1.68 -20.69 12.91
CA VAL A 168 -3.03 -20.41 13.37
C VAL A 168 -2.96 -19.82 14.78
N GLY A 169 -3.32 -18.54 14.92
CA GLY A 169 -3.43 -17.84 16.21
C GLY A 169 -2.32 -16.87 16.58
N GLU A 170 -1.21 -16.81 15.84
CA GLU A 170 -0.23 -15.72 16.04
C GLU A 170 -0.72 -14.44 15.35
N ARG A 171 -0.70 -13.32 16.09
CA ARG A 171 -1.14 -11.99 15.65
C ARG A 171 0.06 -11.05 15.60
N VAL A 172 0.11 -10.17 14.61
CA VAL A 172 1.18 -9.17 14.48
C VAL A 172 0.58 -7.78 14.36
N ALA A 173 0.76 -6.96 15.40
CA ALA A 173 0.34 -5.56 15.42
C ALA A 173 1.41 -4.62 14.84
N THR A 174 2.60 -5.13 14.53
CA THR A 174 3.67 -4.37 13.88
C THR A 174 3.40 -4.30 12.39
N ASP A 175 3.70 -3.15 11.79
CA ASP A 175 3.61 -2.99 10.34
C ASP A 175 4.82 -3.67 9.62
N GLU A 176 5.80 -4.19 10.36
CA GLU A 176 6.88 -5.01 9.84
C GLU A 176 6.42 -6.46 9.59
N TYR A 177 6.56 -6.93 8.34
CA TYR A 177 6.14 -8.25 7.90
C TYR A 177 7.29 -9.00 7.23
N GLU A 178 7.56 -10.22 7.68
CA GLU A 178 8.49 -11.14 7.01
C GLU A 178 7.72 -12.11 6.10
N THR A 179 8.26 -12.40 4.93
CA THR A 179 7.57 -13.17 3.86
C THR A 179 7.17 -14.59 4.23
N GLU A 180 7.71 -15.15 5.31
CA GLU A 180 7.47 -16.53 5.75
C GLU A 180 6.42 -16.65 6.89
N ASP A 181 5.98 -15.54 7.48
CA ASP A 181 5.11 -15.53 8.65
C ASP A 181 3.63 -15.28 8.29
N VAL A 182 2.89 -16.32 7.93
CA VAL A 182 1.44 -16.17 7.64
C VAL A 182 0.63 -16.09 8.94
N ARG A 183 0.18 -14.89 9.27
CA ARG A 183 -0.51 -14.52 10.52
C ARG A 183 -1.59 -13.48 10.28
N ASP A 184 -2.68 -13.52 11.06
CA ASP A 184 -3.72 -12.48 10.99
C ASP A 184 -3.07 -11.11 11.23
N PHE A 185 -3.39 -10.14 10.37
CA PHE A 185 -2.76 -8.83 10.34
C PHE A 185 -3.74 -7.72 10.69
N VAL A 186 -3.20 -6.63 11.21
CA VAL A 186 -4.01 -5.49 11.66
C VAL A 186 -4.55 -4.68 10.48
N LEU A 187 -5.85 -4.38 10.55
CA LEU A 187 -6.54 -3.43 9.66
C LEU A 187 -6.72 -2.08 10.35
N TRP A 188 -6.98 -2.09 11.65
CA TRP A 188 -7.05 -0.89 12.48
C TRP A 188 -6.35 -1.16 13.80
N LYS A 189 -5.27 -0.43 14.08
CA LYS A 189 -4.47 -0.57 15.30
C LYS A 189 -5.02 0.36 16.36
N GLY A 190 -5.43 -0.21 17.50
CA GLY A 190 -5.87 0.57 18.65
C GLY A 190 -4.77 1.51 19.13
N ALA A 191 -5.14 2.75 19.48
CA ALA A 191 -4.17 3.77 19.86
C ALA A 191 -3.45 3.43 21.17
N LYS A 192 -2.13 3.67 21.21
CA LYS A 192 -1.38 3.73 22.48
C LYS A 192 -1.30 5.18 22.99
N PRO A 193 -1.08 5.39 24.30
CA PRO A 193 -0.89 6.73 24.83
C PRO A 193 0.25 7.47 24.12
N GLY A 194 -0.05 8.63 23.55
CA GLY A 194 0.93 9.47 22.84
C GLY A 194 0.97 9.26 21.32
N GLU A 195 0.47 8.13 20.80
CA GLU A 195 0.45 7.87 19.35
C GLU A 195 -0.66 8.70 18.66
N PRO A 196 -0.44 9.18 17.43
CA PRO A 196 -1.50 9.75 16.59
C PRO A 196 -2.67 8.78 16.44
N SER A 197 -3.89 9.30 16.62
CA SER A 197 -5.10 8.47 16.53
C SER A 197 -6.30 9.25 16.00
N TRP A 198 -7.22 8.50 15.41
CA TRP A 198 -8.47 8.96 14.82
C TRP A 198 -9.64 8.15 15.37
N ASP A 199 -10.80 8.78 15.43
CA ASP A 199 -12.03 8.12 15.87
C ASP A 199 -12.48 7.09 14.84
N SER A 200 -12.95 5.94 15.33
CA SER A 200 -13.55 4.88 14.51
C SER A 200 -14.66 4.17 15.27
N PRO A 201 -15.53 3.40 14.59
CA PRO A 201 -16.53 2.55 15.25
C PRO A 201 -15.95 1.53 16.25
N TRP A 202 -14.65 1.26 16.20
CA TRP A 202 -13.95 0.29 17.05
C TRP A 202 -13.11 0.93 18.15
N GLY A 203 -13.18 2.26 18.29
CA GLY A 203 -12.37 3.05 19.21
C GLY A 203 -11.26 3.84 18.51
N PRO A 204 -10.58 4.74 19.25
CA PRO A 204 -9.49 5.54 18.70
C PRO A 204 -8.33 4.65 18.26
N GLY A 205 -7.79 4.93 17.09
CA GLY A 205 -6.67 4.16 16.52
C GLY A 205 -6.17 4.73 15.21
N ARG A 206 -5.45 3.90 14.46
CA ARG A 206 -4.88 4.25 13.15
C ARG A 206 -5.01 3.09 12.17
N PRO A 207 -4.98 3.32 10.85
CA PRO A 207 -4.97 2.23 9.89
C PRO A 207 -3.74 1.33 10.08
N GLY A 208 -3.92 0.04 9.84
CA GLY A 208 -2.81 -0.88 9.59
C GLY A 208 -2.29 -0.71 8.16
N TRP A 209 -1.05 -1.13 7.90
CA TRP A 209 -0.38 -0.81 6.63
C TRP A 209 -1.12 -1.27 5.35
N HIS A 210 -1.80 -2.41 5.38
CA HIS A 210 -2.34 -3.03 4.16
C HIS A 210 -3.74 -2.57 3.72
N ILE A 211 -4.43 -1.75 4.52
CA ILE A 211 -5.83 -1.37 4.32
C ILE A 211 -6.01 -0.08 3.52
#